data_AF-A0A239E9L1-F1
#
_entry.id   AF-A0A239E9L1-F1
#
_cell.length_a   1.000
_cell.length_b   1.000
_cell.length_c   1.000
_cell.angle_alpha   90.00
_cell.angle_beta   90.00
_cell.angle_gamma   90.00
#
_symmetry.space_group_name_H-M   'P 1'
#
loop_
_entity.id
_entity.type
_entity.pdbx_description
1 polymer ?
#
loop_
_entity_poly.entity_id
_entity_poly.type
_entity_poly.pdbx_seq_one_letter_code
_entity_poly.pdbx_strand_id
1 'polypeptide(L)'
;MTEYLIEDLQEIVERLKAHLEENLEEVIATLKDVASGELPIIETVTPEEAEIFKRLCGWVVGLDLQRILIKVERELIGASTESQRVALGNLLKDPELSKHTPLSSENIDQRAMSRQAVMLMSYIFYEEFHYPQAGAGTYDIANDPFEKLKWVYRYWLNQLEVAEKGSGLESLFASQNLDRFTIESPPETRFVTITCAGDLLAVDALKPENATHLFDGITDFYSNADIVSANLESTVDKNSPIGRYQEPGQPARMNTSEEMFQKFCSEAKINFFSTATNHAMDWGPDGVHATLNVLKNSGALYAGTAASQAEQDEIVIFEKNGVRIALLAFTMDLNGYSTPPDQPYLVNEIRFNDVNPGPNYSLLKKQVQMARDRGANWIIAYCHWGWEFEMYPHVNIRQAAHDILGCGVDTILGNHAHVSQPAEIINDKLVIYSFGDFVSYHPESRNSKLSYIVKFEILQYNTETSLLRGLKALPIYIVNEDLGGGDFNCRIVKFHDVLNNPDAYGLTDIEKNQLPHLRDKVWKEILSPLSSLTQHSASN
;
A
#
# COMPACT_ATOMS: atom_id res chain seq x y z
N MET A 1 7.64 -7.91 27.25
CA MET A 1 6.53 -8.02 26.26
C MET A 1 5.42 -7.03 26.56
N THR A 2 4.98 -6.90 27.80
CA THR A 2 4.01 -5.88 28.21
C THR A 2 4.62 -4.50 28.47
N GLU A 3 5.91 -4.42 28.81
CA GLU A 3 6.65 -3.15 29.02
C GLU A 3 6.76 -2.31 27.74
N TYR A 4 7.02 -2.92 26.59
CA TYR A 4 7.13 -2.23 25.30
C TYR A 4 5.84 -1.49 24.91
N LEU A 5 4.67 -2.12 25.10
CA LEU A 5 3.37 -1.48 24.90
C LEU A 5 3.12 -0.31 25.87
N ILE A 6 3.75 -0.33 27.06
CA ILE A 6 3.66 0.79 28.02
C ILE A 6 4.54 1.94 27.55
N GLU A 7 5.76 1.65 27.09
CA GLU A 7 6.69 2.65 26.54
C GLU A 7 6.05 3.36 25.34
N ASP A 8 5.46 2.61 24.40
CA ASP A 8 4.73 3.15 23.25
C ASP A 8 3.60 4.11 23.67
N LEU A 9 2.82 3.71 24.70
CA LEU A 9 1.72 4.54 25.21
C LEU A 9 2.20 5.79 25.94
N GLN A 10 3.32 5.69 26.68
CA GLN A 10 3.92 6.86 27.34
C GLN A 10 4.39 7.87 26.31
N GLU A 11 5.05 7.43 25.24
CA GLU A 11 5.50 8.29 24.14
C GLU A 11 4.32 9.02 23.47
N ILE A 12 3.23 8.31 23.17
CA ILE A 12 2.02 8.92 22.59
C ILE A 12 1.43 9.98 23.54
N VAL A 13 1.40 9.72 24.85
CA VAL A 13 0.87 10.66 25.85
C VAL A 13 1.77 11.89 25.99
N GLU A 14 3.09 11.73 25.97
CA GLU A 14 4.04 12.84 25.99
C GLU A 14 3.87 13.75 24.77
N ARG A 15 3.72 13.16 23.57
CA ARG A 15 3.46 13.92 22.35
C ARG A 15 2.11 14.64 22.39
N LEU A 16 1.06 13.98 22.87
CA LEU A 16 -0.27 14.58 23.07
C LEU A 16 -0.21 15.80 24.01
N LYS A 17 0.54 15.69 25.11
CA LYS A 17 0.73 16.79 26.06
C LYS A 17 1.46 17.97 25.40
N ALA A 18 2.60 17.72 24.77
CA ALA A 18 3.37 18.76 24.09
C ALA A 18 2.50 19.49 23.04
N HIS A 19 1.74 18.74 22.25
CA HIS A 19 0.84 19.33 21.25
C HIS A 19 -0.27 20.18 21.88
N LEU A 20 -0.90 19.71 22.96
CA LEU A 20 -1.96 20.45 23.65
C LEU A 20 -1.45 21.66 24.45
N GLU A 21 -0.17 21.71 24.84
CA GLU A 21 0.43 22.92 25.43
C GLU A 21 0.49 24.07 24.42
N GLU A 22 0.71 23.76 23.14
CA GLU A 22 0.87 24.75 22.07
C GLU A 22 -0.44 25.04 21.32
N ASN A 23 -1.33 24.06 21.17
CA ASN A 23 -2.45 24.11 20.22
C ASN A 23 -3.84 23.97 20.87
N LEU A 24 -3.98 24.14 22.19
CA LEU A 24 -5.24 23.86 22.91
C LEU A 24 -6.47 24.55 22.33
N GLU A 25 -6.38 25.85 22.02
CA GLU A 25 -7.52 26.62 21.51
C GLU A 25 -7.98 26.12 20.13
N GLU A 26 -7.02 25.78 19.26
CA GLU A 26 -7.29 25.23 17.94
C GLU A 26 -7.93 23.84 18.05
N VAL A 27 -7.40 22.96 18.90
CA VAL A 27 -7.98 21.63 19.13
C VAL A 27 -9.41 21.74 19.65
N ILE A 28 -9.67 22.65 20.60
CA ILE A 28 -11.04 22.87 21.12
C ILE A 28 -11.96 23.38 20.01
N ALA A 29 -11.50 24.26 19.13
CA ALA A 29 -12.28 24.75 18.00
C ALA A 29 -12.61 23.61 17.03
N THR A 30 -11.60 22.84 16.60
CA THR A 30 -11.78 21.67 15.72
C THR A 30 -12.80 20.68 16.28
N LEU A 31 -12.68 20.31 17.56
CA LEU A 31 -13.61 19.36 18.18
C LEU A 31 -15.04 19.94 18.33
N LYS A 32 -15.19 21.25 18.56
CA LYS A 32 -16.50 21.92 18.54
C LYS A 32 -17.14 21.85 17.16
N ASP A 33 -16.36 22.10 16.11
CA ASP A 33 -16.84 22.11 14.74
C ASP A 33 -17.26 20.70 14.30
N VAL A 34 -16.54 19.66 14.72
CA VAL A 34 -16.99 18.26 14.52
C VAL A 34 -18.30 18.00 15.27
N ALA A 35 -18.38 18.39 16.54
CA ALA A 35 -19.55 18.13 17.38
C ALA A 35 -20.82 18.84 16.87
N SER A 36 -20.67 20.04 16.31
CA SER A 36 -21.78 20.79 15.67
C SER A 36 -22.09 20.29 14.25
N GLY A 37 -21.14 19.59 13.62
CA GLY A 37 -21.21 19.16 12.23
C GLY A 37 -20.79 20.23 11.22
N GLU A 38 -20.17 21.33 11.68
CA GLU A 38 -19.53 22.34 10.82
C GLU A 38 -18.30 21.77 10.11
N LEU A 39 -17.51 20.94 10.80
CA LEU A 39 -16.43 20.16 10.20
C LEU A 39 -16.94 18.74 9.88
N PRO A 40 -16.96 18.31 8.59
CA PRO A 40 -17.43 16.99 8.23
C PRO A 40 -16.46 15.89 8.67
N ILE A 41 -17.01 14.75 9.04
CA ILE A 41 -16.28 13.50 9.26
C ILE A 41 -15.99 12.89 7.89
N ILE A 42 -14.74 12.89 7.46
CA ILE A 42 -14.32 12.40 6.13
C ILE A 42 -13.95 10.90 6.14
N GLU A 43 -13.81 10.33 7.33
CA GLU A 43 -13.53 8.93 7.57
C GLU A 43 -14.63 8.02 7.02
N THR A 44 -14.22 6.82 6.63
CA THR A 44 -15.10 5.73 6.22
C THR A 44 -15.70 5.05 7.46
N VAL A 45 -16.76 5.65 7.99
CA VAL A 45 -17.46 5.17 9.18
C VAL A 45 -18.96 5.00 8.93
N THR A 46 -19.61 4.19 9.76
CA THR A 46 -21.07 4.07 9.75
C THR A 46 -21.74 5.35 10.28
N PRO A 47 -23.02 5.62 9.95
CA PRO A 47 -23.75 6.74 10.53
C PRO A 47 -23.83 6.71 12.07
N GLU A 48 -23.88 5.51 12.65
CA GLU A 48 -23.87 5.30 14.10
C GLU A 48 -22.52 5.67 14.72
N GLU A 49 -21.42 5.17 14.16
CA GLU A 49 -20.06 5.54 14.59
C GLU A 49 -19.81 7.05 14.50
N ALA A 50 -20.30 7.70 13.43
CA ALA A 50 -20.18 9.14 13.25
C ALA A 50 -20.94 9.92 14.32
N GLU A 51 -22.16 9.50 14.67
CA GLU A 51 -22.97 10.12 15.73
C GLU A 51 -22.33 9.95 17.11
N ILE A 52 -21.80 8.76 17.41
CA ILE A 52 -21.02 8.49 18.63
C ILE A 52 -19.81 9.42 18.69
N PHE A 53 -19.08 9.58 17.58
CA PHE A 53 -17.90 10.43 17.52
C PHE A 53 -18.24 11.91 17.77
N LYS A 54 -19.30 12.44 17.16
CA LYS A 54 -19.76 13.82 17.40
C LYS A 54 -20.05 14.08 18.89
N ARG A 55 -20.74 13.14 19.54
CA ARG A 55 -21.01 13.23 20.99
C ARG A 55 -19.73 13.15 21.79
N LEU A 56 -18.78 12.29 21.39
CA LEU A 56 -17.48 12.19 22.03
C LEU A 56 -16.72 13.52 21.95
N CYS A 57 -16.62 14.14 20.76
CA CYS A 57 -16.00 15.46 20.59
C CYS A 57 -16.66 16.52 21.47
N GLY A 58 -17.99 16.59 21.47
CA GLY A 58 -18.74 17.53 22.31
C GLY A 58 -18.55 17.31 23.81
N TRP A 59 -18.45 16.04 24.23
CA TRP A 59 -18.13 15.67 25.60
C TRP A 59 -16.71 16.09 25.98
N VAL A 60 -15.71 15.81 25.13
CA VAL A 60 -14.30 16.17 25.34
C VAL A 60 -14.12 17.68 25.49
N VAL A 61 -14.79 18.48 24.66
CA VAL A 61 -14.79 19.96 24.74
C VAL A 61 -15.34 20.45 26.09
N GLY A 62 -16.26 19.71 26.71
CA GLY A 62 -16.81 20.03 28.02
C GLY A 62 -15.86 19.76 29.19
N LEU A 63 -14.70 19.17 28.93
CA LEU A 63 -13.72 18.79 29.94
C LEU A 63 -12.52 19.75 29.98
N ASP A 64 -11.87 19.81 31.14
CA ASP A 64 -10.53 20.38 31.27
C ASP A 64 -9.49 19.35 30.79
N LEU A 65 -9.18 19.39 29.49
CA LEU A 65 -8.28 18.46 28.81
C LEU A 65 -6.89 18.38 29.47
N GLN A 66 -6.33 19.53 29.88
CA GLN A 66 -5.03 19.56 30.55
C GLN A 66 -5.09 18.82 31.89
N ARG A 67 -6.16 19.02 32.67
CA ARG A 67 -6.36 18.31 33.93
C ARG A 67 -6.57 16.81 33.74
N ILE A 68 -7.19 16.38 32.63
CA ILE A 68 -7.34 14.97 32.28
C ILE A 68 -5.98 14.36 31.94
N LEU A 69 -5.16 15.04 31.14
CA LEU A 69 -3.82 14.54 30.79
C LEU A 69 -2.93 14.36 32.02
N ILE A 70 -2.90 15.35 32.94
CA ILE A 70 -2.15 15.23 34.19
C ILE A 70 -2.59 13.98 34.98
N LYS A 71 -3.88 13.67 34.94
CA LYS A 71 -4.43 12.50 35.62
C LYS A 71 -4.05 11.20 34.91
N VAL A 72 -4.14 11.15 33.58
CA VAL A 72 -3.70 10.00 32.77
C VAL A 72 -2.21 9.73 33.00
N GLU A 73 -1.38 10.75 32.91
CA GLU A 73 0.07 10.70 33.14
C GLU A 73 0.38 10.13 34.53
N ARG A 74 -0.28 10.63 35.58
CA ARG A 74 -0.08 10.13 36.95
C ARG A 74 -0.40 8.64 37.11
N GLU A 75 -1.43 8.15 36.42
CA GLU A 75 -1.81 6.73 36.47
C GLU A 75 -0.90 5.85 35.59
N LEU A 76 -0.20 6.43 34.61
CA LEU A 76 0.80 5.75 33.79
C LEU A 76 2.19 5.71 34.47
N ILE A 77 2.54 6.72 35.28
CA ILE A 77 3.81 6.80 36.00
C ILE A 77 3.88 5.72 37.10
N GLY A 78 4.82 4.79 36.97
CA GLY A 78 5.18 3.83 38.02
C GLY A 78 4.26 2.62 38.17
N ALA A 79 3.34 2.41 37.23
CA ALA A 79 2.41 1.29 37.24
C ALA A 79 2.94 0.12 36.38
N SER A 80 2.90 -1.11 36.92
CA SER A 80 3.13 -2.33 36.15
C SER A 80 1.93 -2.63 35.24
N THR A 81 2.10 -3.43 34.19
CA THR A 81 1.03 -3.69 33.21
C THR A 81 -0.30 -4.19 33.79
N GLU A 82 -0.23 -5.05 34.82
CA GLU A 82 -1.42 -5.58 35.49
C GLU A 82 -2.16 -4.47 36.26
N SER A 83 -1.40 -3.55 36.88
CA SER A 83 -1.95 -2.43 37.64
C SER A 83 -2.55 -1.32 36.77
N GLN A 84 -2.10 -1.17 35.51
CA GLN A 84 -2.64 -0.16 34.59
C GLN A 84 -3.98 -0.53 33.96
N ARG A 85 -4.28 -1.80 33.69
CA ARG A 85 -5.66 -2.20 33.29
C ARG A 85 -6.67 -1.84 34.37
N VAL A 86 -6.26 -1.95 35.63
CA VAL A 86 -7.04 -1.52 36.79
C VAL A 86 -7.08 0.01 36.89
N ALA A 87 -5.98 0.72 36.63
CA ALA A 87 -5.91 2.18 36.67
C ALA A 87 -6.71 2.88 35.56
N LEU A 88 -6.67 2.38 34.31
CA LEU A 88 -7.50 2.87 33.20
C LEU A 88 -8.98 2.60 33.46
N GLY A 89 -9.30 1.44 34.03
CA GLY A 89 -10.64 1.13 34.53
C GLY A 89 -11.09 2.05 35.68
N ASN A 90 -10.17 2.56 36.49
CA ASN A 90 -10.46 3.54 37.55
C ASN A 90 -10.61 4.97 37.00
N LEU A 91 -9.82 5.34 35.98
CA LEU A 91 -9.96 6.59 35.24
C LEU A 91 -11.33 6.67 34.55
N LEU A 92 -11.75 5.59 33.89
CA LEU A 92 -13.06 5.46 33.27
C LEU A 92 -14.22 5.30 34.27
N LYS A 93 -13.93 5.03 35.55
CA LYS A 93 -14.90 5.01 36.67
C LYS A 93 -14.84 6.27 37.53
N ASP A 94 -13.96 7.21 37.19
CA ASP A 94 -13.87 8.46 37.90
C ASP A 94 -15.18 9.24 37.74
N PRO A 95 -15.83 9.74 38.80
CA PRO A 95 -17.13 10.39 38.69
C PRO A 95 -17.18 11.57 37.71
N GLU A 96 -16.04 12.26 37.49
CA GLU A 96 -15.93 13.37 36.54
C GLU A 96 -15.86 12.88 35.08
N LEU A 97 -15.33 11.68 34.84
CA LEU A 97 -15.17 11.09 33.50
C LEU A 97 -16.27 10.06 33.17
N SER A 98 -16.77 9.32 34.15
CA SER A 98 -17.51 8.06 33.98
C SER A 98 -19.03 8.19 33.89
N LYS A 99 -19.63 9.21 34.51
CA LYS A 99 -21.09 9.33 34.60
C LYS A 99 -21.74 9.86 33.32
N HIS A 100 -20.95 10.36 32.38
CA HIS A 100 -21.44 11.15 31.25
C HIS A 100 -20.72 10.86 29.91
N THR A 101 -19.89 9.82 29.81
CA THR A 101 -19.29 9.46 28.51
C THR A 101 -20.38 8.89 27.59
N PRO A 102 -20.48 9.36 26.34
CA PRO A 102 -21.41 8.79 25.37
C PRO A 102 -21.08 7.31 25.05
N LEU A 103 -19.88 6.85 25.41
CA LEU A 103 -19.40 5.49 25.20
C LEU A 103 -19.82 4.49 26.30
N SER A 104 -20.36 4.95 27.44
CA SER A 104 -20.64 4.09 28.61
C SER A 104 -22.05 3.50 28.68
N SER A 105 -23.00 4.03 27.91
CA SER A 105 -24.41 3.62 27.96
C SER A 105 -24.87 2.72 26.81
N GLU A 106 -24.02 2.47 25.83
CA GLU A 106 -24.31 1.67 24.64
C GLU A 106 -23.39 0.44 24.63
N ASN A 107 -23.84 -0.69 24.08
CA ASN A 107 -23.06 -1.95 24.00
C ASN A 107 -21.88 -1.81 23.00
N ILE A 108 -21.01 -0.83 23.19
CA ILE A 108 -19.86 -0.55 22.33
C ILE A 108 -18.76 -1.51 22.74
N ASP A 109 -18.32 -2.34 21.81
CA ASP A 109 -17.23 -3.27 22.05
C ASP A 109 -15.87 -2.57 22.09
N GLN A 110 -14.84 -3.32 22.50
CA GLN A 110 -13.48 -2.80 22.63
C GLN A 110 -12.91 -2.25 21.31
N ARG A 111 -13.29 -2.84 20.16
CA ARG A 111 -12.79 -2.43 18.85
C ARG A 111 -13.40 -1.09 18.43
N ALA A 112 -14.70 -0.94 18.61
CA ALA A 112 -15.38 0.33 18.37
C ALA A 112 -14.81 1.43 19.28
N MET A 113 -14.49 1.15 20.55
CA MET A 113 -13.78 2.10 21.42
C MET A 113 -12.40 2.49 20.86
N SER A 114 -11.61 1.52 20.37
CA SER A 114 -10.31 1.81 19.76
C SER A 114 -10.43 2.68 18.52
N ARG A 115 -11.39 2.40 17.63
CA ARG A 115 -11.65 3.23 16.43
C ARG A 115 -11.98 4.68 16.81
N GLN A 116 -12.85 4.87 17.80
CA GLN A 116 -13.20 6.20 18.31
C GLN A 116 -11.99 6.94 18.93
N ALA A 117 -11.10 6.21 19.62
CA ALA A 117 -9.87 6.80 20.15
C ALA A 117 -8.90 7.22 19.05
N VAL A 118 -8.72 6.40 18.01
CA VAL A 118 -7.87 6.74 16.85
C VAL A 118 -8.45 7.95 16.11
N MET A 119 -9.77 8.00 15.89
CA MET A 119 -10.43 9.19 15.34
C MET A 119 -10.22 10.42 16.24
N LEU A 120 -10.38 10.30 17.55
CA LEU A 120 -10.17 11.45 18.43
C LEU A 120 -8.73 11.99 18.32
N MET A 121 -7.74 11.10 18.27
CA MET A 121 -6.35 11.48 18.05
C MET A 121 -6.16 12.17 16.69
N SER A 122 -6.83 11.71 15.62
CA SER A 122 -6.69 12.34 14.30
C SER A 122 -7.21 13.77 14.28
N TYR A 123 -8.25 14.11 15.04
CA TYR A 123 -8.77 15.49 15.11
C TYR A 123 -8.04 16.37 16.13
N ILE A 124 -7.40 15.77 17.13
CA ILE A 124 -6.46 16.52 17.99
C ILE A 124 -5.23 16.91 17.16
N PHE A 125 -4.67 15.97 16.40
CA PHE A 125 -3.52 16.17 15.52
C PHE A 125 -3.96 16.37 14.07
N TYR A 126 -4.91 17.28 13.84
CA TYR A 126 -5.65 17.39 12.57
C TYR A 126 -4.75 17.40 11.33
N GLU A 127 -3.79 18.32 11.28
CA GLU A 127 -2.89 18.46 10.13
C GLU A 127 -1.98 17.23 9.93
N GLU A 128 -1.49 16.62 11.01
CA GLU A 128 -0.56 15.47 10.94
C GLU A 128 -1.23 14.18 10.47
N PHE A 129 -2.54 14.02 10.73
CA PHE A 129 -3.29 12.82 10.35
C PHE A 129 -4.03 12.96 9.02
N HIS A 130 -4.52 14.15 8.67
CA HIS A 130 -5.37 14.35 7.50
C HIS A 130 -4.60 14.75 6.24
N TYR A 131 -3.31 15.05 6.36
CA TYR A 131 -2.44 15.37 5.23
C TYR A 131 -1.15 14.55 5.26
N PRO A 132 -0.62 14.17 4.08
CA PRO A 132 0.72 13.64 3.97
C PRO A 132 1.74 14.59 4.58
N GLN A 133 2.65 14.04 5.41
CA GLN A 133 3.70 14.80 6.07
C GLN A 133 5.03 14.59 5.34
N ALA A 134 5.75 15.69 5.06
CA ALA A 134 7.07 15.59 4.45
C ALA A 134 8.01 14.74 5.32
N GLY A 135 8.66 13.74 4.71
CA GLY A 135 9.67 12.94 5.40
C GLY A 135 10.84 13.81 5.89
N ALA A 136 11.23 13.67 7.15
CA ALA A 136 12.34 14.43 7.75
C ALA A 136 13.59 13.57 8.04
N GLY A 137 13.53 12.26 7.80
CA GLY A 137 14.58 11.32 8.19
C GLY A 137 14.41 9.95 7.56
N THR A 138 14.81 8.92 8.30
CA THR A 138 14.63 7.51 7.94
C THR A 138 13.20 7.11 8.19
N TYR A 139 12.58 6.49 7.19
CA TYR A 139 11.24 5.93 7.31
C TYR A 139 11.27 4.67 8.20
N ASP A 140 10.50 4.68 9.30
CA ASP A 140 10.38 3.57 10.23
C ASP A 140 8.99 3.54 10.87
N ILE A 141 8.09 2.72 10.35
CA ILE A 141 6.77 2.47 10.96
C ILE A 141 6.85 1.41 12.06
N ALA A 142 7.85 0.52 12.01
CA ALA A 142 7.95 -0.62 12.91
C ALA A 142 8.23 -0.20 14.35
N ASN A 143 9.07 0.83 14.53
CA ASN A 143 9.58 1.27 15.83
C ASN A 143 9.09 2.65 16.29
N ASP A 144 8.33 3.40 15.46
CA ASP A 144 7.73 4.68 15.85
C ASP A 144 6.23 4.49 16.20
N PRO A 145 5.84 4.59 17.49
CA PRO A 145 4.46 4.37 17.93
C PRO A 145 3.46 5.36 17.33
N PHE A 146 3.89 6.60 17.05
CA PHE A 146 3.00 7.63 16.51
C PHE A 146 2.80 7.47 15.01
N GLU A 147 3.84 7.12 14.25
CA GLU A 147 3.69 6.75 12.84
C GLU A 147 2.86 5.48 12.69
N LYS A 148 3.00 4.52 13.60
CA LYS A 148 2.11 3.35 13.66
C LYS A 148 0.65 3.73 13.94
N LEU A 149 0.40 4.70 14.81
CA LEU A 149 -0.96 5.22 15.05
C LEU A 149 -1.54 5.90 13.80
N LYS A 150 -0.75 6.70 13.08
CA LYS A 150 -1.14 7.30 11.79
C LYS A 150 -1.40 6.22 10.73
N TRP A 151 -0.59 5.17 10.68
CA TRP A 151 -0.80 4.01 9.83
C TRP A 151 -2.16 3.35 10.13
N VAL A 152 -2.45 3.08 11.40
CA VAL A 152 -3.74 2.49 11.82
C VAL A 152 -4.90 3.39 11.42
N TYR A 153 -4.80 4.71 11.59
CA TYR A 153 -5.82 5.65 11.13
C TYR A 153 -6.06 5.54 9.62
N ARG A 154 -5.00 5.55 8.81
CA ARG A 154 -5.13 5.47 7.35
C ARG A 154 -5.74 4.13 6.90
N TYR A 155 -5.34 3.03 7.54
CA TYR A 155 -5.85 1.71 7.24
C TYR A 155 -7.33 1.55 7.66
N TRP A 156 -7.70 1.93 8.89
CA TRP A 156 -9.03 1.67 9.46
C TRP A 156 -10.10 2.68 9.06
N LEU A 157 -9.70 3.92 8.79
CA LEU A 157 -10.62 5.06 8.82
C LEU A 157 -10.51 5.92 7.57
N ASN A 158 -9.29 6.31 7.15
CA ASN A 158 -9.17 7.31 6.09
C ASN A 158 -7.87 7.19 5.28
N GLN A 159 -7.94 6.53 4.13
CA GLN A 159 -6.86 6.56 3.14
C GLN A 159 -6.72 7.98 2.59
N LEU A 160 -5.53 8.57 2.63
CA LEU A 160 -5.34 9.99 2.34
C LEU A 160 -5.50 10.26 0.84
N GLU A 161 -6.61 10.91 0.49
CA GLU A 161 -7.00 11.26 -0.89
C GLU A 161 -6.49 12.63 -1.37
N VAL A 162 -5.50 13.16 -0.65
CA VAL A 162 -4.88 14.45 -0.92
C VAL A 162 -3.37 14.29 -1.00
N ALA A 163 -2.71 15.14 -1.78
CA ALA A 163 -1.25 15.17 -1.81
C ALA A 163 -0.67 16.04 -0.68
N GLU A 164 0.65 15.97 -0.50
CA GLU A 164 1.39 16.86 0.41
C GLU A 164 1.00 18.33 0.18
N LYS A 165 0.66 19.02 1.27
CA LYS A 165 0.11 20.38 1.25
C LYS A 165 1.06 21.35 0.55
N GLY A 166 0.57 22.05 -0.47
CA GLY A 166 1.36 23.02 -1.23
C GLY A 166 2.34 22.44 -2.25
N SER A 167 2.41 21.11 -2.42
CA SER A 167 3.28 20.45 -3.39
C SER A 167 2.88 20.67 -4.85
N GLY A 168 1.59 20.95 -5.10
CA GLY A 168 1.01 21.04 -6.45
C GLY A 168 0.87 19.70 -7.17
N LEU A 169 1.12 18.58 -6.49
CA LEU A 169 1.12 17.24 -7.10
C LEU A 169 -0.24 16.85 -7.69
N GLU A 170 -1.35 17.19 -7.02
CA GLU A 170 -2.70 16.90 -7.52
C GLU A 170 -2.92 17.50 -8.93
N SER A 171 -2.56 18.77 -9.11
CA SER A 171 -2.65 19.45 -10.40
C SER A 171 -1.65 18.90 -11.41
N LEU A 172 -0.44 18.54 -10.97
CA LEU A 172 0.57 17.92 -11.81
C LEU A 172 0.07 16.58 -12.39
N PHE A 173 -0.47 15.71 -11.55
CA PHE A 173 -0.99 14.42 -11.95
C PHE A 173 -2.22 14.56 -12.84
N ALA A 174 -3.17 15.43 -12.47
CA ALA A 174 -4.35 15.70 -13.31
C ALA A 174 -3.99 16.24 -14.71
N SER A 175 -2.82 16.84 -14.89
CA SER A 175 -2.36 17.35 -16.19
C SER A 175 -1.66 16.32 -17.08
N GLN A 176 -1.36 15.12 -16.56
CA GLN A 176 -0.65 14.09 -17.32
C GLN A 176 -1.51 13.58 -18.47
N ASN A 177 -0.89 13.46 -19.65
CA ASN A 177 -1.56 12.96 -20.85
C ASN A 177 -0.94 11.64 -21.31
N LEU A 178 -1.48 10.53 -20.81
CA LEU A 178 -1.02 9.19 -21.17
C LEU A 178 -1.42 8.75 -22.58
N ASP A 179 -2.31 9.47 -23.27
CA ASP A 179 -2.74 9.13 -24.64
C ASP A 179 -1.56 9.15 -25.63
N ARG A 180 -0.46 9.83 -25.30
CA ARG A 180 0.80 9.79 -26.05
C ARG A 180 1.31 8.36 -26.27
N PHE A 181 1.07 7.45 -25.33
CA PHE A 181 1.47 6.06 -25.43
C PHE A 181 0.44 5.18 -26.15
N THR A 182 -0.69 5.71 -26.63
CA THR A 182 -1.75 4.90 -27.28
C THR A 182 -1.54 4.69 -28.78
N ILE A 183 -0.50 5.31 -29.37
CA ILE A 183 -0.23 5.27 -30.81
C ILE A 183 0.11 3.84 -31.26
N GLU A 184 -0.71 3.27 -32.14
CA GLU A 184 -0.41 2.02 -32.87
C GLU A 184 0.48 2.32 -34.10
N SER A 185 1.43 1.44 -34.43
CA SER A 185 2.32 1.60 -35.62
C SER A 185 2.18 0.42 -36.59
N PRO A 186 2.72 0.50 -37.82
CA PRO A 186 2.50 -0.49 -38.88
C PRO A 186 2.90 -1.92 -38.48
N PRO A 187 2.29 -2.95 -39.09
CA PRO A 187 2.39 -4.36 -38.69
C PRO A 187 3.80 -5.00 -38.78
N GLU A 188 4.81 -4.32 -39.34
CA GLU A 188 6.15 -4.87 -39.57
C GLU A 188 7.18 -4.56 -38.47
N THR A 189 6.76 -4.49 -37.21
CA THR A 189 7.65 -4.15 -36.10
C THR A 189 7.79 -5.28 -35.09
N ARG A 190 9.01 -5.49 -34.56
CA ARG A 190 9.30 -6.45 -33.47
C ARG A 190 8.89 -5.83 -32.14
N PHE A 191 8.01 -6.48 -31.40
CA PHE A 191 7.56 -6.02 -30.09
C PHE A 191 7.41 -7.18 -29.09
N VAL A 192 7.31 -6.79 -27.83
CA VAL A 192 6.97 -7.63 -26.68
C VAL A 192 5.81 -6.96 -25.94
N THR A 193 4.77 -7.73 -25.65
CA THR A 193 3.61 -7.30 -24.86
C THR A 193 3.84 -7.55 -23.37
N ILE A 194 3.44 -6.60 -22.53
CA ILE A 194 3.62 -6.67 -21.09
C ILE A 194 2.30 -6.30 -20.41
N THR A 195 1.91 -7.09 -19.41
CA THR A 195 0.82 -6.78 -18.48
C THR A 195 1.34 -6.78 -17.06
N CYS A 196 1.05 -5.73 -16.31
CA CYS A 196 1.54 -5.54 -14.95
C CYS A 196 0.38 -5.29 -14.00
N ALA A 197 0.43 -5.94 -12.85
CA ALA A 197 -0.47 -5.75 -11.73
C ALA A 197 0.34 -5.55 -10.43
N GLY A 198 -0.38 -5.25 -9.35
CA GLY A 198 0.21 -4.88 -8.07
C GLY A 198 0.53 -6.02 -7.13
N ASP A 199 0.24 -5.78 -5.86
CA ASP A 199 0.72 -6.59 -4.73
C ASP A 199 0.03 -7.95 -4.60
N LEU A 200 0.83 -9.01 -4.55
CA LEU A 200 0.45 -10.38 -4.22
C LEU A 200 0.84 -10.67 -2.77
N LEU A 201 -0.14 -10.47 -1.88
CA LEU A 201 -0.06 -10.71 -0.45
C LEU A 201 -1.22 -11.62 -0.03
N ALA A 202 -1.18 -12.88 -0.47
CA ALA A 202 -2.27 -13.82 -0.25
C ALA A 202 -2.24 -14.42 1.15
N VAL A 203 -2.83 -13.68 2.08
CA VAL A 203 -3.02 -14.05 3.48
C VAL A 203 -4.50 -13.89 3.87
N ASP A 204 -4.82 -14.27 5.12
CA ASP A 204 -6.17 -14.12 5.70
C ASP A 204 -7.28 -14.81 4.88
N ALA A 205 -8.14 -14.05 4.20
CA ALA A 205 -9.23 -14.59 3.38
C ALA A 205 -8.72 -15.22 2.06
N LEU A 206 -7.56 -14.81 1.57
CA LEU A 206 -7.01 -15.22 0.29
C LEU A 206 -6.23 -16.52 0.40
N LYS A 207 -6.97 -17.62 0.52
CA LYS A 207 -6.47 -19.00 0.52
C LYS A 207 -6.95 -19.75 -0.73
N PRO A 208 -6.27 -20.82 -1.15
CA PRO A 208 -6.63 -21.58 -2.36
C PRO A 208 -8.13 -21.96 -2.43
N GLU A 209 -8.70 -22.41 -1.32
CA GLU A 209 -10.10 -22.82 -1.20
C GLU A 209 -11.09 -21.68 -1.41
N ASN A 210 -10.73 -20.46 -1.02
CA ASN A 210 -11.56 -19.26 -1.19
C ASN A 210 -11.34 -18.58 -2.55
N ALA A 211 -10.28 -18.97 -3.28
CA ALA A 211 -9.80 -18.31 -4.49
C ALA A 211 -10.00 -19.17 -5.74
N THR A 212 -11.06 -20.00 -5.78
CA THR A 212 -11.28 -20.96 -6.88
C THR A 212 -11.43 -20.28 -8.25
N HIS A 213 -12.04 -19.09 -8.29
CA HIS A 213 -12.31 -18.30 -9.50
C HIS A 213 -11.60 -16.93 -9.45
N LEU A 214 -10.43 -16.86 -8.82
CA LEU A 214 -9.78 -15.60 -8.47
C LEU A 214 -9.53 -14.69 -9.67
N PHE A 215 -9.09 -15.25 -10.80
CA PHE A 215 -8.64 -14.45 -11.96
C PHE A 215 -9.60 -14.49 -13.16
N ASP A 216 -10.65 -15.30 -13.12
CA ASP A 216 -11.51 -15.61 -14.28
C ASP A 216 -12.02 -14.34 -14.99
N GLY A 217 -12.38 -13.32 -14.23
CA GLY A 217 -12.96 -12.07 -14.73
C GLY A 217 -11.99 -11.14 -15.46
N ILE A 218 -10.69 -11.42 -15.46
CA ILE A 218 -9.65 -10.52 -16.03
C ILE A 218 -8.66 -11.21 -16.97
N THR A 219 -8.81 -12.52 -17.19
CA THR A 219 -7.88 -13.31 -18.03
C THR A 219 -7.74 -12.79 -19.47
N ASP A 220 -8.80 -12.19 -20.01
CA ASP A 220 -8.83 -11.60 -21.36
C ASP A 220 -7.94 -10.36 -21.51
N PHE A 221 -7.63 -9.67 -20.41
CA PHE A 221 -6.75 -8.52 -20.40
C PHE A 221 -5.37 -8.83 -19.82
N TYR A 222 -5.31 -9.57 -18.72
CA TYR A 222 -4.09 -9.77 -17.93
C TYR A 222 -3.25 -10.96 -18.37
N SER A 223 -3.85 -12.10 -18.68
CA SER A 223 -3.13 -13.38 -18.78
C SER A 223 -2.58 -13.70 -20.18
N ASN A 224 -2.58 -12.73 -21.09
CA ASN A 224 -2.30 -12.95 -22.52
C ASN A 224 -1.17 -12.08 -23.08
N ALA A 225 -0.23 -11.66 -22.22
CA ALA A 225 0.99 -10.96 -22.62
C ALA A 225 2.20 -11.90 -22.65
N ASP A 226 3.29 -11.44 -23.26
CA ASP A 226 4.57 -12.16 -23.27
C ASP A 226 5.23 -12.15 -21.90
N ILE A 227 5.14 -11.01 -21.21
CA ILE A 227 5.50 -10.84 -19.80
C ILE A 227 4.22 -10.51 -19.04
N VAL A 228 3.78 -11.41 -18.17
CA VAL A 228 2.71 -11.18 -17.22
C VAL A 228 3.35 -11.08 -15.84
N SER A 229 3.21 -9.91 -15.21
CA SER A 229 3.96 -9.60 -14.00
C SER A 229 3.11 -9.09 -12.85
N ALA A 230 3.61 -9.32 -11.64
CA ALA A 230 3.08 -8.79 -10.39
C ALA A 230 4.20 -8.67 -9.33
N ASN A 231 3.90 -7.98 -8.24
CA ASN A 231 4.80 -7.89 -7.09
C ASN A 231 4.51 -9.02 -6.10
N LEU A 232 5.43 -9.98 -5.95
CA LEU A 232 5.31 -11.03 -4.93
C LEU A 232 5.79 -10.49 -3.59
N GLU A 233 4.85 -10.00 -2.79
CA GLU A 233 5.19 -9.25 -1.59
C GLU A 233 5.50 -10.13 -0.40
N SER A 234 4.66 -11.13 -0.14
CA SER A 234 4.91 -12.09 0.92
C SER A 234 5.94 -13.14 0.52
N THR A 235 6.63 -13.68 1.52
CA THR A 235 7.38 -14.93 1.38
C THR A 235 6.51 -16.11 0.93
N VAL A 236 7.15 -17.14 0.37
CA VAL A 236 6.55 -18.45 0.08
C VAL A 236 7.45 -19.53 0.67
N ASP A 237 7.22 -19.88 1.93
CA ASP A 237 7.99 -20.87 2.67
C ASP A 237 7.08 -21.92 3.32
N LYS A 238 7.18 -23.15 2.84
CA LYS A 238 6.45 -24.30 3.36
C LYS A 238 6.79 -24.66 4.82
N ASN A 239 7.93 -24.20 5.33
CA ASN A 239 8.37 -24.48 6.70
C ASN A 239 7.90 -23.42 7.69
N SER A 240 7.38 -22.30 7.19
CA SER A 240 6.84 -21.20 8.00
C SER A 240 5.30 -21.26 8.04
N PRO A 241 4.65 -20.73 9.09
CA PRO A 241 3.19 -20.64 9.16
C PRO A 241 2.61 -19.92 7.94
N ILE A 242 1.56 -20.47 7.32
CA ILE A 242 0.83 -19.81 6.23
C ILE A 242 -0.08 -18.71 6.79
N GLY A 243 -0.15 -17.59 6.09
CA GLY A 243 -1.00 -16.45 6.42
C GLY A 243 -0.25 -15.32 7.12
N ARG A 244 -1.00 -14.52 7.86
CA ARG A 244 -0.49 -13.41 8.67
C ARG A 244 -0.19 -13.89 10.08
N TYR A 245 1.05 -13.72 10.52
CA TYR A 245 1.47 -13.99 11.89
C TYR A 245 2.04 -12.71 12.51
N GLN A 246 1.34 -12.17 13.51
CA GLN A 246 1.75 -10.95 14.19
C GLN A 246 1.81 -11.19 15.70
N GLU A 247 3.01 -11.08 16.26
CA GLU A 247 3.18 -11.02 17.71
C GLU A 247 2.95 -9.60 18.20
N PRO A 248 2.33 -9.40 19.39
CA PRO A 248 2.14 -8.06 19.93
C PRO A 248 3.46 -7.29 20.03
N GLY A 249 3.47 -6.08 19.49
CA GLY A 249 4.68 -5.23 19.46
C GLY A 249 5.71 -5.62 18.40
N GLN A 250 5.39 -6.52 17.47
CA GLN A 250 6.25 -6.87 16.34
C GLN A 250 5.56 -6.57 15.00
N PRO A 251 6.34 -6.34 13.93
CA PRO A 251 5.82 -6.32 12.57
C PRO A 251 5.10 -7.63 12.24
N ALA A 252 4.07 -7.53 11.39
CA ALA A 252 3.37 -8.71 10.90
C ALA A 252 4.26 -9.44 9.89
N ARG A 253 4.36 -10.77 10.05
CA ARG A 253 5.03 -11.65 9.11
C ARG A 253 4.00 -12.31 8.20
N MET A 254 4.25 -12.29 6.89
CA MET A 254 3.33 -12.71 5.86
C MET A 254 3.93 -13.87 5.06
N ASN A 255 3.14 -14.92 4.85
CA ASN A 255 3.58 -16.09 4.10
C ASN A 255 2.42 -16.62 3.23
N THR A 256 2.58 -16.50 1.92
CA THR A 256 1.66 -17.08 0.95
C THR A 256 1.93 -18.58 0.83
N SER A 257 0.88 -19.38 0.71
CA SER A 257 1.03 -20.83 0.47
C SER A 257 1.61 -21.13 -0.92
N GLU A 258 2.40 -22.20 -1.03
CA GLU A 258 2.92 -22.65 -2.33
C GLU A 258 1.79 -22.99 -3.32
N GLU A 259 0.66 -23.50 -2.83
CA GLU A 259 -0.54 -23.77 -3.66
C GLU A 259 -1.12 -22.47 -4.25
N MET A 260 -1.22 -21.41 -3.45
CA MET A 260 -1.68 -20.11 -3.95
C MET A 260 -0.67 -19.51 -4.94
N PHE A 261 0.64 -19.62 -4.67
CA PHE A 261 1.67 -19.23 -5.62
C PHE A 261 1.53 -20.00 -6.96
N GLN A 262 1.25 -21.31 -6.91
CA GLN A 262 1.00 -22.10 -8.11
C GLN A 262 -0.23 -21.60 -8.90
N LYS A 263 -1.29 -21.11 -8.23
CA LYS A 263 -2.43 -20.47 -8.91
C LYS A 263 -2.03 -19.17 -9.62
N PHE A 264 -1.15 -18.36 -9.04
CA PHE A 264 -0.61 -17.17 -9.69
C PHE A 264 0.06 -17.51 -11.03
N CYS A 265 0.89 -18.55 -11.04
CA CYS A 265 1.56 -18.99 -12.27
C CYS A 265 0.59 -19.69 -13.25
N SER A 266 -0.31 -20.53 -12.76
CA SER A 266 -1.09 -21.43 -13.62
C SER A 266 -2.40 -20.82 -14.13
N GLU A 267 -3.08 -20.00 -13.34
CA GLU A 267 -4.37 -19.39 -13.68
C GLU A 267 -4.18 -17.99 -14.25
N ALA A 268 -3.45 -17.13 -13.53
CA ALA A 268 -3.17 -15.77 -13.98
C ALA A 268 -2.07 -15.69 -15.05
N LYS A 269 -1.30 -16.77 -15.25
CA LYS A 269 -0.17 -16.86 -16.21
C LYS A 269 1.00 -15.94 -15.87
N ILE A 270 1.14 -15.55 -14.60
CA ILE A 270 2.26 -14.72 -14.15
C ILE A 270 3.57 -15.49 -14.39
N ASN A 271 4.48 -14.85 -15.10
CA ASN A 271 5.76 -15.42 -15.49
C ASN A 271 6.97 -14.54 -15.11
N PHE A 272 6.71 -13.38 -14.50
CA PHE A 272 7.71 -12.55 -13.84
C PHE A 272 7.21 -12.03 -12.49
N PHE A 273 8.04 -12.12 -11.45
CA PHE A 273 7.76 -11.57 -10.12
C PHE A 273 8.83 -10.58 -9.67
N SER A 274 8.44 -9.40 -9.21
CA SER A 274 9.33 -8.59 -8.35
C SER A 274 9.26 -9.13 -6.92
N THR A 275 10.41 -9.29 -6.26
CA THR A 275 10.50 -9.94 -4.95
C THR A 275 11.23 -9.11 -3.90
N ALA A 276 11.79 -7.96 -4.28
CA ALA A 276 12.32 -7.00 -3.30
C ALA A 276 11.15 -6.22 -2.71
N THR A 277 10.74 -6.58 -1.50
CA THR A 277 9.66 -5.95 -0.73
C THR A 277 10.05 -5.81 0.74
N ASN A 278 9.28 -5.02 1.49
CA ASN A 278 9.40 -4.91 2.94
C ASN A 278 9.21 -6.26 3.67
N HIS A 279 8.41 -7.16 3.09
CA HIS A 279 8.12 -8.49 3.61
C HIS A 279 9.12 -9.59 3.22
N ALA A 280 10.13 -9.28 2.38
CA ALA A 280 11.08 -10.28 1.89
C ALA A 280 11.86 -11.00 3.01
N MET A 281 12.06 -10.32 4.15
CA MET A 281 12.84 -10.83 5.30
C MET A 281 12.00 -11.29 6.49
N ASP A 282 10.68 -11.43 6.32
CA ASP A 282 9.77 -11.84 7.41
C ASP A 282 10.17 -13.15 8.11
N TRP A 283 10.74 -14.09 7.36
CA TRP A 283 11.26 -15.37 7.87
C TRP A 283 12.77 -15.49 7.72
N GLY A 284 13.45 -14.34 7.68
CA GLY A 284 14.91 -14.26 7.55
C GLY A 284 15.45 -14.84 6.24
N PRO A 285 16.77 -15.12 6.19
CA PRO A 285 17.41 -15.70 5.00
C PRO A 285 16.78 -17.03 4.56
N ASP A 286 16.30 -17.85 5.49
CA ASP A 286 15.64 -19.12 5.18
C ASP A 286 14.35 -18.91 4.38
N GLY A 287 13.55 -17.89 4.74
CA GLY A 287 12.36 -17.48 3.99
C GLY A 287 12.67 -16.98 2.57
N VAL A 288 13.74 -16.19 2.41
CA VAL A 288 14.22 -15.74 1.09
C VAL A 288 14.62 -16.94 0.24
N HIS A 289 15.43 -17.86 0.77
CA HIS A 289 15.86 -19.05 0.04
C HIS A 289 14.70 -20.00 -0.29
N ALA A 290 13.73 -20.17 0.61
CA ALA A 290 12.53 -20.96 0.35
C ALA A 290 11.72 -20.37 -0.81
N THR A 291 11.49 -19.05 -0.79
CA THR A 291 10.78 -18.33 -1.85
C THR A 291 11.49 -18.46 -3.19
N LEU A 292 12.82 -18.29 -3.22
CA LEU A 292 13.65 -18.47 -4.41
C LEU A 292 13.57 -19.90 -4.97
N ASN A 293 13.51 -20.92 -4.11
CA ASN A 293 13.36 -22.31 -4.55
C ASN A 293 12.01 -22.54 -5.23
N VAL A 294 10.92 -21.97 -4.70
CA VAL A 294 9.59 -22.05 -5.31
C VAL A 294 9.58 -21.37 -6.69
N LEU A 295 10.16 -20.16 -6.79
CA LEU A 295 10.29 -19.44 -8.05
C LEU A 295 11.08 -20.25 -9.08
N LYS A 296 12.27 -20.75 -8.72
CA LYS A 296 13.11 -21.60 -9.60
C LYS A 296 12.38 -22.85 -10.08
N ASN A 297 11.67 -23.53 -9.19
CA ASN A 297 10.91 -24.74 -9.53
C ASN A 297 9.74 -24.46 -10.46
N SER A 298 9.14 -23.28 -10.39
CA SER A 298 8.04 -22.87 -11.26
C SER A 298 8.49 -22.48 -12.68
N GLY A 299 9.77 -22.11 -12.85
CA GLY A 299 10.30 -21.57 -14.09
C GLY A 299 9.93 -20.10 -14.36
N ALA A 300 9.27 -19.43 -13.43
CA ALA A 300 9.03 -17.99 -13.51
C ALA A 300 10.33 -17.20 -13.37
N LEU A 301 10.42 -16.09 -14.09
CA LEU A 301 11.48 -15.11 -13.90
C LEU A 301 11.23 -14.30 -12.63
N TYR A 302 12.29 -13.79 -12.00
CA TYR A 302 12.14 -12.92 -10.85
C TYR A 302 13.33 -11.98 -10.70
N ALA A 303 13.12 -10.84 -10.06
CA ALA A 303 14.20 -9.92 -9.70
C ALA A 303 13.92 -9.31 -8.32
N GLY A 304 14.98 -8.96 -7.60
CA GLY A 304 14.89 -8.27 -6.31
C GLY A 304 15.49 -9.05 -5.15
N THR A 305 15.50 -10.38 -5.21
CA THR A 305 16.14 -11.26 -4.23
C THR A 305 17.09 -12.23 -4.89
N ALA A 306 18.16 -12.64 -4.20
CA ALA A 306 19.14 -13.58 -4.73
C ALA A 306 19.74 -14.47 -3.63
N ALA A 307 20.13 -15.70 -3.95
CA ALA A 307 20.79 -16.59 -2.99
C ALA A 307 22.31 -16.38 -2.92
N SER A 308 22.88 -15.55 -3.81
CA SER A 308 24.31 -15.21 -3.82
C SER A 308 24.56 -13.91 -4.59
N GLN A 309 25.75 -13.31 -4.40
CA GLN A 309 26.18 -12.17 -5.21
C GLN A 309 26.22 -12.49 -6.72
N ALA A 310 26.60 -13.73 -7.08
CA ALA A 310 26.63 -14.15 -8.48
C ALA A 310 25.23 -14.16 -9.11
N GLU A 311 24.22 -14.59 -8.34
CA GLU A 311 22.82 -14.56 -8.76
C GLU A 311 22.27 -13.12 -8.83
N GLN A 312 22.62 -12.25 -7.87
CA GLN A 312 22.25 -10.82 -7.93
C GLN A 312 22.87 -10.12 -9.16
N ASP A 313 24.07 -10.56 -9.56
CA ASP A 313 24.79 -10.08 -10.73
C ASP A 313 24.30 -10.74 -12.04
N GLU A 314 23.36 -11.68 -11.98
CA GLU A 314 22.70 -12.28 -13.14
C GLU A 314 21.44 -11.50 -13.52
N ILE A 315 21.62 -10.34 -14.17
CA ILE A 315 20.50 -9.51 -14.60
C ILE A 315 19.52 -10.31 -15.47
N VAL A 316 18.27 -10.36 -15.03
CA VAL A 316 17.17 -10.98 -15.76
C VAL A 316 16.87 -10.16 -17.02
N ILE A 317 17.04 -10.79 -18.18
CA ILE A 317 16.71 -10.22 -19.48
C ILE A 317 15.74 -11.16 -20.18
N PHE A 318 14.52 -10.68 -20.42
CA PHE A 318 13.56 -11.35 -21.27
C PHE A 318 13.85 -11.01 -22.73
N GLU A 319 13.92 -12.02 -23.59
CA GLU A 319 14.15 -11.83 -25.02
C GLU A 319 13.07 -12.52 -25.85
N LYS A 320 12.41 -11.74 -26.72
CA LYS A 320 11.48 -12.27 -27.72
C LYS A 320 11.47 -11.36 -28.94
N ASN A 321 11.37 -11.95 -30.13
CA ASN A 321 11.38 -11.22 -31.40
C ASN A 321 12.60 -10.30 -31.58
N GLY A 322 13.73 -10.58 -30.90
CA GLY A 322 14.93 -9.74 -30.90
C GLY A 322 14.80 -8.43 -30.09
N VAL A 323 13.74 -8.28 -29.29
CA VAL A 323 13.60 -7.24 -28.26
C VAL A 323 14.06 -7.81 -26.94
N ARG A 324 14.95 -7.11 -26.25
CA ARG A 324 15.57 -7.56 -24.99
C ARG A 324 15.22 -6.58 -23.88
N ILE A 325 14.53 -7.05 -22.85
CA ILE A 325 14.01 -6.23 -21.76
C ILE A 325 14.65 -6.70 -20.46
N ALA A 326 15.40 -5.83 -19.81
CA ALA A 326 15.91 -6.12 -18.47
C ALA A 326 14.87 -5.77 -17.42
N LEU A 327 14.75 -6.63 -16.42
CA LEU A 327 13.80 -6.51 -15.32
C LEU A 327 14.58 -6.39 -14.01
N LEU A 328 14.44 -5.27 -13.31
CA LEU A 328 15.08 -4.99 -12.03
C LEU A 328 13.99 -4.77 -10.97
N ALA A 329 14.32 -5.02 -9.70
CA ALA A 329 13.40 -4.74 -8.60
C ALA A 329 14.16 -4.33 -7.32
N PHE A 330 13.55 -3.41 -6.57
CA PHE A 330 14.13 -2.82 -5.35
C PHE A 330 13.03 -2.50 -4.32
N THR A 331 13.38 -2.56 -3.04
CA THR A 331 12.52 -2.15 -1.90
C THR A 331 13.12 -0.99 -1.12
N MET A 332 12.26 -0.18 -0.51
CA MET A 332 12.63 0.92 0.40
C MET A 332 13.05 0.46 1.79
N ASP A 333 12.51 -0.65 2.30
CA ASP A 333 12.86 -1.20 3.61
C ASP A 333 12.54 -2.69 3.71
N LEU A 334 12.62 -3.23 4.94
CA LEU A 334 12.41 -4.62 5.31
C LEU A 334 11.59 -4.75 6.62
N ASN A 335 10.63 -3.86 6.89
CA ASN A 335 9.80 -3.88 8.10
C ASN A 335 10.59 -3.94 9.43
N GLY A 336 11.69 -3.20 9.53
CA GLY A 336 12.56 -3.20 10.72
C GLY A 336 13.56 -4.38 10.78
N TYR A 337 13.53 -5.31 9.83
CA TYR A 337 14.57 -6.32 9.64
C TYR A 337 15.74 -5.76 8.81
N SER A 338 16.81 -6.56 8.71
CA SER A 338 17.96 -6.28 7.86
C SER A 338 18.54 -7.58 7.30
N THR A 339 19.14 -7.52 6.12
CA THR A 339 19.94 -8.63 5.60
C THR A 339 21.21 -8.80 6.44
N PRO A 340 21.70 -10.05 6.66
CA PRO A 340 23.00 -10.27 7.29
C PRO A 340 24.12 -9.49 6.57
N PRO A 341 25.09 -8.88 7.29
CA PRO A 341 26.13 -8.05 6.67
C PRO A 341 27.00 -8.77 5.61
N ASP A 342 27.11 -10.10 5.71
CA ASP A 342 27.82 -10.96 4.76
C ASP A 342 26.93 -11.47 3.60
N GLN A 343 25.64 -11.15 3.64
CA GLN A 343 24.63 -11.53 2.64
C GLN A 343 23.76 -10.35 2.18
N PRO A 344 24.33 -9.18 1.84
CA PRO A 344 23.56 -8.01 1.39
C PRO A 344 22.87 -8.23 0.04
N TYR A 345 23.19 -9.33 -0.66
CA TYR A 345 22.58 -9.70 -1.93
C TYR A 345 21.20 -10.36 -1.78
N LEU A 346 20.79 -10.72 -0.55
CA LEU A 346 19.52 -11.41 -0.33
C LEU A 346 18.33 -10.59 -0.82
N VAL A 347 18.37 -9.27 -0.62
CA VAL A 347 17.33 -8.34 -1.06
C VAL A 347 17.97 -7.06 -1.60
N ASN A 348 17.52 -6.60 -2.75
CA ASN A 348 17.93 -5.33 -3.33
C ASN A 348 17.22 -4.17 -2.61
N GLU A 349 17.88 -3.59 -1.61
CA GLU A 349 17.35 -2.45 -0.87
C GLU A 349 17.91 -1.12 -1.39
N ILE A 350 17.02 -0.15 -1.64
CA ILE A 350 17.32 1.26 -1.86
C ILE A 350 16.31 2.05 -1.04
N ARG A 351 16.77 2.70 0.03
CA ARG A 351 15.95 3.49 0.97
C ARG A 351 15.25 4.72 0.33
N PHE A 352 14.32 4.52 -0.61
CA PHE A 352 13.68 5.57 -1.41
C PHE A 352 12.95 6.62 -0.58
N ASN A 353 12.39 6.19 0.54
CA ASN A 353 11.59 7.03 1.44
C ASN A 353 12.46 7.92 2.33
N ASP A 354 13.73 7.57 2.51
CA ASP A 354 14.61 8.28 3.44
C ASP A 354 15.07 9.62 2.86
N VAL A 355 15.08 10.65 3.70
CA VAL A 355 15.56 12.00 3.32
C VAL A 355 16.96 12.28 3.85
N ASN A 356 17.30 11.73 5.02
CA ASN A 356 18.60 11.94 5.64
C ASN A 356 19.07 10.72 6.45
N PRO A 357 20.08 9.97 5.98
CA PRO A 357 20.71 10.09 4.66
C PRO A 357 19.71 9.77 3.53
N GLY A 358 19.88 10.38 2.36
CA GLY A 358 19.05 10.06 1.19
C GLY A 358 19.39 8.70 0.54
N PRO A 359 18.64 8.30 -0.50
CA PRO A 359 18.77 6.98 -1.12
C PRO A 359 20.13 6.76 -1.81
N ASN A 360 20.69 5.55 -1.72
CA ASN A 360 21.92 5.16 -2.39
C ASN A 360 21.66 4.33 -3.67
N TYR A 361 21.77 4.98 -4.83
CA TYR A 361 21.52 4.35 -6.14
C TYR A 361 22.71 3.56 -6.72
N SER A 362 23.75 3.25 -5.94
CA SER A 362 24.96 2.57 -6.46
C SER A 362 24.66 1.18 -7.03
N LEU A 363 23.80 0.40 -6.34
CA LEU A 363 23.38 -0.92 -6.82
C LEU A 363 22.58 -0.81 -8.13
N LEU A 364 21.63 0.12 -8.20
CA LEU A 364 20.84 0.38 -9.41
C LEU A 364 21.74 0.73 -10.59
N LYS A 365 22.69 1.67 -10.41
CA LYS A 365 23.63 2.07 -11.48
C LYS A 365 24.46 0.89 -11.97
N LYS A 366 24.94 0.02 -11.05
CA LYS A 366 25.66 -1.21 -11.40
C LYS A 366 24.77 -2.13 -12.25
N GLN A 367 23.55 -2.41 -11.80
CA GLN A 367 22.64 -3.32 -12.51
C GLN A 367 22.19 -2.77 -13.88
N VAL A 368 21.93 -1.46 -13.99
CA VAL A 368 21.63 -0.82 -15.27
C VAL A 368 22.80 -0.94 -16.25
N GLN A 369 24.03 -0.68 -15.79
CA GLN A 369 25.21 -0.85 -16.66
C GLN A 369 25.33 -2.31 -17.14
N MET A 370 25.17 -3.28 -16.24
CA MET A 370 25.23 -4.70 -16.59
C MET A 370 24.11 -5.12 -17.56
N ALA A 371 22.91 -4.57 -17.40
CA ALA A 371 21.81 -4.80 -18.33
C ALA A 371 22.16 -4.29 -19.74
N ARG A 372 22.71 -3.08 -19.85
CA ARG A 372 23.14 -2.49 -21.12
C ARG A 372 24.30 -3.23 -21.75
N ASP A 373 25.32 -3.62 -20.97
CA ASP A 373 26.46 -4.41 -21.44
C ASP A 373 26.03 -5.78 -21.98
N ARG A 374 24.98 -6.35 -21.37
CA ARG A 374 24.35 -7.57 -21.84
C ARG A 374 23.37 -7.35 -22.99
N GLY A 375 23.22 -6.13 -23.50
CA GLY A 375 22.46 -5.78 -24.69
C GLY A 375 20.95 -5.60 -24.49
N ALA A 376 20.50 -5.23 -23.29
CA ALA A 376 19.10 -4.86 -23.04
C ALA A 376 18.72 -3.58 -23.79
N ASN A 377 17.64 -3.63 -24.57
CA ASN A 377 17.09 -2.50 -25.30
C ASN A 377 16.20 -1.61 -24.42
N TRP A 378 15.55 -2.20 -23.43
CA TRP A 378 14.66 -1.51 -22.50
C TRP A 378 14.91 -2.01 -21.08
N ILE A 379 14.85 -1.13 -20.08
CA ILE A 379 15.02 -1.48 -18.67
C ILE A 379 13.77 -1.05 -17.89
N ILE A 380 13.14 -2.02 -17.24
CA ILE A 380 12.01 -1.79 -16.34
C ILE A 380 12.50 -2.01 -14.91
N ALA A 381 12.25 -1.05 -14.03
CA ALA A 381 12.50 -1.17 -12.60
C ALA A 381 11.18 -1.24 -11.83
N TYR A 382 11.03 -2.29 -11.02
CA TYR A 382 10.00 -2.37 -10.00
C TYR A 382 10.48 -1.70 -8.72
N CYS A 383 9.65 -0.84 -8.14
CA CYS A 383 9.99 -0.10 -6.93
C CYS A 383 8.90 -0.32 -5.88
N HIS A 384 9.24 -1.04 -4.82
CA HIS A 384 8.41 -1.15 -3.64
C HIS A 384 8.78 0.04 -2.72
N TRP A 385 7.90 1.05 -2.62
CA TRP A 385 8.26 2.37 -2.08
C TRP A 385 7.06 3.21 -1.62
N GLY A 386 7.33 4.36 -1.00
CA GLY A 386 6.30 5.31 -0.61
C GLY A 386 5.59 4.92 0.69
N TRP A 387 4.40 5.48 0.90
CA TRP A 387 3.65 5.33 2.14
C TRP A 387 2.37 4.57 1.90
N GLU A 388 2.10 3.58 2.75
CA GLU A 388 0.84 2.85 2.72
C GLU A 388 -0.36 3.78 2.93
N PHE A 389 -1.42 3.51 2.16
CA PHE A 389 -2.73 4.15 2.23
C PHE A 389 -2.75 5.65 1.91
N GLU A 390 -1.77 6.13 1.15
CA GLU A 390 -1.76 7.49 0.60
C GLU A 390 -1.91 7.47 -0.92
N MET A 391 -2.89 8.21 -1.43
CA MET A 391 -3.32 8.13 -2.84
C MET A 391 -2.43 8.90 -3.80
N TYR A 392 -1.47 9.67 -3.27
CA TYR A 392 -0.45 10.38 -4.04
C TYR A 392 0.93 10.03 -3.51
N PRO A 393 1.95 9.90 -4.38
CA PRO A 393 3.32 9.77 -3.92
C PRO A 393 3.77 11.07 -3.25
N HIS A 394 4.66 10.96 -2.27
CA HIS A 394 5.31 12.13 -1.67
C HIS A 394 6.28 12.80 -2.66
N VAL A 395 6.63 14.06 -2.39
CA VAL A 395 7.56 14.83 -3.23
C VAL A 395 8.93 14.13 -3.34
N ASN A 396 9.42 13.50 -2.28
CA ASN A 396 10.69 12.77 -2.30
C ASN A 396 10.62 11.48 -3.13
N ILE A 397 9.49 10.76 -3.15
CA ILE A 397 9.30 9.57 -4.00
C ILE A 397 9.27 9.98 -5.48
N ARG A 398 8.62 11.10 -5.79
CA ARG A 398 8.69 11.68 -7.13
C ARG A 398 10.13 12.05 -7.49
N GLN A 399 10.90 12.65 -6.59
CA GLN A 399 12.32 12.92 -6.83
C GLN A 399 13.12 11.62 -7.06
N ALA A 400 12.85 10.56 -6.29
CA ALA A 400 13.47 9.26 -6.50
C ALA A 400 13.15 8.68 -7.89
N ALA A 401 11.93 8.86 -8.40
CA ALA A 401 11.59 8.49 -9.77
C ALA A 401 12.50 9.21 -10.80
N HIS A 402 12.71 10.52 -10.67
CA HIS A 402 13.65 11.26 -11.53
C HIS A 402 15.08 10.70 -11.45
N ASP A 403 15.56 10.38 -10.25
CA ASP A 403 16.91 9.85 -10.04
C ASP A 403 17.10 8.46 -10.66
N ILE A 404 16.09 7.58 -10.53
CA ILE A 404 16.09 6.23 -11.11
C ILE A 404 16.09 6.29 -12.64
N LEU A 405 15.26 7.15 -13.24
CA LEU A 405 15.26 7.37 -14.69
C LEU A 405 16.60 7.95 -15.16
N GLY A 406 17.20 8.84 -14.36
CA GLY A 406 18.55 9.39 -14.58
C GLY A 406 19.67 8.35 -14.51
N CYS A 407 19.46 7.23 -13.81
CA CYS A 407 20.39 6.10 -13.81
C CYS A 407 20.33 5.25 -15.08
N GLY A 408 19.34 5.47 -15.96
CA GLY A 408 19.21 4.78 -17.25
C GLY A 408 18.06 3.77 -17.34
N VAL A 409 17.14 3.76 -16.37
CA VAL A 409 15.87 3.01 -16.40
C VAL A 409 14.90 3.68 -17.39
N ASP A 410 14.09 2.89 -18.11
CA ASP A 410 13.16 3.38 -19.13
C ASP A 410 11.69 3.35 -18.70
N THR A 411 11.34 2.54 -17.71
CA THR A 411 9.99 2.47 -17.13
C THR A 411 10.08 2.11 -15.65
N ILE A 412 9.30 2.80 -14.82
CA ILE A 412 9.20 2.50 -13.38
C ILE A 412 7.80 1.97 -13.08
N LEU A 413 7.74 0.87 -12.36
CA LEU A 413 6.53 0.17 -11.95
C LEU A 413 6.50 0.04 -10.43
N GLY A 414 5.74 0.90 -9.77
CA GLY A 414 5.72 1.01 -8.33
C GLY A 414 4.61 0.20 -7.65
N ASN A 415 4.83 -0.14 -6.38
CA ASN A 415 3.95 -0.91 -5.49
C ASN A 415 4.15 -0.46 -4.04
N HIS A 416 3.63 -1.20 -3.03
CA HIS A 416 3.70 -0.97 -1.58
C HIS A 416 2.58 -0.11 -1.00
N ALA A 417 2.12 0.93 -1.69
CA ALA A 417 1.17 1.87 -1.08
C ALA A 417 -0.18 1.21 -0.70
N HIS A 418 -0.45 -0.03 -1.14
CA HIS A 418 -1.71 -0.78 -0.97
C HIS A 418 -2.96 -0.04 -1.48
N VAL A 419 -2.77 1.10 -2.13
CA VAL A 419 -3.76 1.87 -2.87
C VAL A 419 -3.17 2.24 -4.22
N SER A 420 -4.05 2.38 -5.21
CA SER A 420 -3.66 2.85 -6.52
C SER A 420 -3.25 4.31 -6.49
N GLN A 421 -2.06 4.60 -7.02
CA GLN A 421 -1.55 5.96 -7.21
C GLN A 421 -1.53 6.33 -8.70
N PRO A 422 -1.60 7.63 -9.05
CA PRO A 422 -1.55 8.07 -10.43
C PRO A 422 -0.24 7.74 -11.13
N ALA A 423 -0.25 7.78 -12.45
CA ALA A 423 0.93 7.63 -13.28
C ALA A 423 1.43 8.99 -13.82
N GLU A 424 2.71 9.07 -14.14
CA GLU A 424 3.38 10.27 -14.65
C GLU A 424 4.22 9.97 -15.90
N ILE A 425 4.32 10.95 -16.77
CA ILE A 425 5.32 10.98 -17.84
C ILE A 425 6.47 11.88 -17.42
N ILE A 426 7.65 11.31 -17.28
CA ILE A 426 8.89 12.05 -17.00
C ILE A 426 9.85 11.80 -18.17
N ASN A 427 10.19 12.86 -18.92
CA ASN A 427 11.11 12.78 -20.06
C ASN A 427 10.74 11.65 -21.06
N ASP A 428 9.48 11.59 -21.47
CA ASP A 428 8.91 10.56 -22.35
C ASP A 428 8.90 9.12 -21.78
N LYS A 429 9.19 8.94 -20.48
CA LYS A 429 9.18 7.64 -19.80
C LYS A 429 7.98 7.52 -18.86
N LEU A 430 7.40 6.32 -18.82
CA LEU A 430 6.27 6.00 -17.96
C LEU A 430 6.75 5.70 -16.54
N VAL A 431 6.11 6.35 -15.57
CA VAL A 431 6.23 6.05 -14.14
C VAL A 431 4.85 5.73 -13.61
N ILE A 432 4.68 4.51 -13.11
CA ILE A 432 3.53 4.13 -12.28
C ILE A 432 4.01 4.11 -10.84
N TYR A 433 3.40 4.90 -9.96
CA TYR A 433 3.87 5.03 -8.58
C TYR A 433 3.38 3.91 -7.68
N SER A 434 2.15 3.44 -7.86
CA SER A 434 1.62 2.27 -7.16
C SER A 434 0.43 1.72 -7.93
N PHE A 435 0.48 0.42 -8.25
CA PHE A 435 -0.71 -0.31 -8.71
C PHE A 435 -1.75 -0.46 -7.58
N GLY A 436 -1.29 -0.55 -6.33
CA GLY A 436 -2.09 -0.95 -5.18
C GLY A 436 -2.20 -2.47 -5.07
N ASP A 437 -3.16 -2.93 -4.30
CA ASP A 437 -3.38 -4.36 -4.11
C ASP A 437 -3.79 -5.07 -5.40
N PHE A 438 -3.34 -6.31 -5.58
CA PHE A 438 -3.87 -7.20 -6.62
C PHE A 438 -4.50 -8.44 -6.01
N VAL A 439 -3.76 -9.16 -5.16
CA VAL A 439 -4.24 -10.27 -4.34
C VAL A 439 -3.88 -9.95 -2.90
N SER A 440 -4.71 -9.14 -2.23
CA SER A 440 -4.50 -8.74 -0.83
C SER A 440 -5.83 -8.55 -0.09
N TYR A 441 -5.79 -8.66 1.24
CA TYR A 441 -6.96 -8.58 2.12
C TYR A 441 -6.86 -7.41 3.10
N HIS A 442 -7.40 -6.27 2.67
CA HIS A 442 -7.53 -5.03 3.45
C HIS A 442 -9.00 -4.62 3.60
N PRO A 443 -9.79 -5.33 4.43
CA PRO A 443 -11.24 -5.15 4.51
C PRO A 443 -11.69 -3.78 5.02
N GLU A 444 -10.85 -3.07 5.78
CA GLU A 444 -11.17 -1.74 6.32
C GLU A 444 -10.71 -0.58 5.42
N SER A 445 -9.94 -0.89 4.36
CA SER A 445 -9.50 0.11 3.40
C SER A 445 -10.42 0.15 2.19
N ARG A 446 -11.27 1.17 2.12
CA ARG A 446 -12.14 1.42 0.96
C ARG A 446 -11.32 1.50 -0.32
N ASN A 447 -10.24 2.28 -0.32
CA ASN A 447 -9.50 2.58 -1.53
C ASN A 447 -8.64 1.41 -2.01
N SER A 448 -8.22 0.50 -1.13
CA SER A 448 -7.47 -0.72 -1.49
C SER A 448 -8.30 -1.71 -2.33
N LYS A 449 -9.63 -1.61 -2.28
CA LYS A 449 -10.53 -2.48 -3.07
C LYS A 449 -10.51 -2.17 -4.57
N LEU A 450 -10.18 -0.92 -4.94
CA LEU A 450 -10.07 -0.48 -6.32
C LEU A 450 -8.59 -0.44 -6.71
N SER A 451 -8.24 -1.27 -7.68
CA SER A 451 -6.89 -1.34 -8.24
C SER A 451 -6.92 -1.20 -9.76
N TYR A 452 -5.78 -1.23 -10.43
CA TYR A 452 -5.73 -1.27 -11.88
C TYR A 452 -4.60 -2.15 -12.42
N ILE A 453 -4.84 -2.68 -13.62
CA ILE A 453 -3.86 -3.42 -14.41
C ILE A 453 -3.47 -2.55 -15.59
N VAL A 454 -2.19 -2.50 -15.94
CA VAL A 454 -1.76 -1.89 -17.21
C VAL A 454 -1.29 -2.93 -18.20
N LYS A 455 -1.50 -2.63 -19.49
CA LYS A 455 -0.98 -3.39 -20.61
C LYS A 455 -0.32 -2.45 -21.60
N PHE A 456 0.88 -2.79 -22.06
CA PHE A 456 1.60 -2.00 -23.07
C PHE A 456 2.54 -2.89 -23.88
N GLU A 457 3.15 -2.29 -24.90
CA GLU A 457 4.14 -2.92 -25.76
C GLU A 457 5.46 -2.18 -25.68
N ILE A 458 6.55 -2.94 -25.65
CA ILE A 458 7.89 -2.41 -25.94
C ILE A 458 8.23 -2.76 -27.39
N LEU A 459 8.33 -1.71 -28.19
CA LEU A 459 8.63 -1.77 -29.60
C LEU A 459 10.12 -1.56 -29.84
N GLN A 460 10.74 -2.40 -30.66
CA GLN A 460 12.04 -2.09 -31.26
C GLN A 460 11.81 -1.46 -32.64
N TYR A 461 12.03 -0.14 -32.76
CA TYR A 461 11.82 0.58 -34.02
C TYR A 461 12.98 0.36 -35.00
N ASN A 462 14.22 0.40 -34.49
CA ASN A 462 15.44 0.08 -35.23
C ASN A 462 16.47 -0.51 -34.25
N THR A 463 17.72 -0.77 -34.65
CA THR A 463 18.73 -1.39 -33.78
C THR A 463 19.12 -0.57 -32.54
N GLU A 464 18.82 0.72 -32.51
CA GLU A 464 19.25 1.67 -31.48
C GLU A 464 18.08 2.28 -30.69
N THR A 465 16.85 2.23 -31.25
CA THR A 465 15.69 2.92 -30.70
C THR A 465 14.58 1.95 -30.33
N SER A 466 14.19 2.01 -29.06
CA SER A 466 13.02 1.34 -28.50
C SER A 466 12.04 2.36 -27.94
N LEU A 467 10.75 2.03 -27.90
CA LEU A 467 9.72 2.89 -27.34
C LEU A 467 8.59 2.07 -26.70
N LEU A 468 7.92 2.67 -25.72
CA LEU A 468 6.68 2.18 -25.13
C LEU A 468 5.49 2.67 -25.95
N ARG A 469 4.54 1.78 -26.25
CA ARG A 469 3.27 2.13 -26.91
C ARG A 469 2.12 1.22 -26.48
N GLY A 470 0.93 1.44 -27.05
CA GLY A 470 -0.28 0.66 -26.81
C GLY A 470 -0.72 0.64 -25.35
N LEU A 471 -0.39 1.67 -24.55
CA LEU A 471 -0.71 1.70 -23.13
C LEU A 471 -2.22 1.67 -22.91
N LYS A 472 -2.68 0.70 -22.14
CA LYS A 472 -4.07 0.51 -21.71
C LYS A 472 -4.09 0.31 -20.21
N ALA A 473 -5.15 0.78 -19.56
CA ALA A 473 -5.43 0.51 -18.15
C ALA A 473 -6.79 -0.17 -18.01
N LEU A 474 -6.89 -1.11 -17.07
CA LEU A 474 -8.13 -1.78 -16.70
C LEU A 474 -8.35 -1.60 -15.20
N PRO A 475 -9.36 -0.83 -14.75
CA PRO A 475 -9.72 -0.78 -13.34
C PRO A 475 -10.35 -2.10 -12.92
N ILE A 476 -9.89 -2.63 -11.79
CA ILE A 476 -10.33 -3.89 -11.20
C ILE A 476 -10.84 -3.66 -9.78
N TYR A 477 -11.68 -4.56 -9.30
CA TYR A 477 -12.20 -4.56 -7.95
C TYR A 477 -11.91 -5.90 -7.27
N ILE A 478 -11.41 -5.83 -6.04
CA ILE A 478 -11.09 -7.00 -5.21
C ILE A 478 -12.32 -7.37 -4.39
N VAL A 479 -13.01 -8.42 -4.80
CA VAL A 479 -14.18 -8.95 -4.11
C VAL A 479 -13.72 -10.00 -3.11
N ASN A 480 -14.11 -9.83 -1.85
CA ASN A 480 -13.92 -10.81 -0.77
C ASN A 480 -15.31 -11.07 -0.15
N GLU A 481 -16.17 -11.77 -0.90
CA GLU A 481 -17.54 -12.07 -0.47
C GLU A 481 -17.52 -13.05 0.70
N ASP A 482 -18.03 -12.63 1.85
CA ASP A 482 -18.16 -13.47 3.05
C ASP A 482 -19.35 -14.42 2.89
N LEU A 483 -19.07 -15.72 2.89
CA LEU A 483 -20.09 -16.77 2.77
C LEU A 483 -20.59 -17.27 4.15
N GLY A 484 -20.04 -16.71 5.23
CA GLY A 484 -20.27 -17.14 6.60
C GLY A 484 -19.33 -18.27 7.04
N GLY A 485 -19.17 -18.43 8.35
CA GLY A 485 -18.35 -19.51 8.92
C GLY A 485 -16.85 -19.36 8.72
N GLY A 486 -16.38 -18.23 8.20
CA GLY A 486 -14.97 -17.98 7.87
C GLY A 486 -14.60 -18.33 6.42
N ASP A 487 -15.57 -18.74 5.61
CA ASP A 487 -15.39 -19.04 4.18
C ASP A 487 -15.62 -17.78 3.33
N PHE A 488 -14.84 -17.65 2.26
CA PHE A 488 -14.91 -16.51 1.36
C PHE A 488 -14.95 -16.95 -0.10
N ASN A 489 -15.55 -16.11 -0.95
CA ASN A 489 -15.44 -16.20 -2.40
C ASN A 489 -14.64 -15.01 -2.93
N CYS A 490 -13.34 -15.18 -2.98
CA CYS A 490 -12.37 -14.17 -3.40
C CYS A 490 -12.25 -14.13 -4.93
N ARG A 491 -12.49 -12.95 -5.52
CA ARG A 491 -12.47 -12.74 -6.97
C ARG A 491 -11.86 -11.39 -7.32
N ILE A 492 -11.08 -11.35 -8.40
CA ILE A 492 -10.65 -10.12 -9.05
C ILE A 492 -11.49 -9.94 -10.30
N VAL A 493 -12.23 -8.85 -10.34
CA VAL A 493 -13.22 -8.59 -11.39
C VAL A 493 -13.03 -7.20 -11.96
N LYS A 494 -13.55 -6.95 -13.16
CA LYS A 494 -13.51 -5.62 -13.76
C LYS A 494 -14.38 -4.69 -12.92
N PHE A 495 -13.84 -3.53 -12.52
CA PHE A 495 -14.57 -2.58 -11.69
C PHE A 495 -15.85 -2.09 -12.36
N HIS A 496 -15.84 -1.97 -13.69
CA HIS A 496 -17.03 -1.60 -14.47
C HIS A 496 -18.20 -2.58 -14.29
N ASP A 497 -17.92 -3.89 -14.22
CA ASP A 497 -18.97 -4.90 -14.09
C ASP A 497 -19.61 -4.83 -12.69
N VAL A 498 -18.80 -4.55 -11.66
CA VAL A 498 -19.26 -4.30 -10.29
C VAL A 498 -20.14 -3.06 -10.21
N LEU A 499 -19.74 -1.96 -10.87
CA LEU A 499 -20.54 -0.74 -10.91
C LEU A 499 -21.91 -0.94 -11.58
N ASN A 500 -21.97 -1.77 -12.63
CA ASN A 500 -23.19 -2.01 -13.37
C ASN A 500 -24.15 -2.96 -12.65
N ASN A 501 -23.63 -3.91 -11.87
CA ASN A 501 -24.44 -4.92 -11.19
C ASN A 501 -23.86 -5.28 -9.81
N PRO A 502 -23.86 -4.36 -8.84
CA PRO A 502 -23.18 -4.56 -7.56
C PRO A 502 -23.75 -5.72 -6.74
N ASP A 503 -25.03 -6.06 -6.92
CA ASP A 503 -25.69 -7.16 -6.20
C ASP A 503 -25.20 -8.55 -6.63
N ALA A 504 -24.54 -8.68 -7.79
CA ALA A 504 -24.01 -9.96 -8.27
C ALA A 504 -22.66 -10.36 -7.65
N TYR A 505 -22.08 -9.49 -6.82
CA TYR A 505 -20.72 -9.66 -6.30
C TYR A 505 -20.65 -9.86 -4.78
N GLY A 506 -21.80 -10.06 -4.10
CA GLY A 506 -21.80 -10.36 -2.66
C GLY A 506 -21.21 -9.23 -1.80
N LEU A 507 -21.29 -7.99 -2.30
CA LEU A 507 -20.79 -6.82 -1.58
C LEU A 507 -21.65 -6.51 -0.35
N THR A 508 -21.01 -6.02 0.70
CA THR A 508 -21.69 -5.44 1.86
C THR A 508 -22.39 -4.13 1.49
N ASP A 509 -23.36 -3.69 2.31
CA ASP A 509 -24.03 -2.40 2.08
C ASP A 509 -23.05 -1.22 2.12
N ILE A 510 -22.02 -1.30 2.98
CA ILE A 510 -20.95 -0.30 3.07
C ILE A 510 -20.18 -0.25 1.74
N GLU A 511 -19.73 -1.39 1.22
CA GLU A 511 -19.00 -1.44 -0.06
C GLU A 511 -19.86 -0.89 -1.21
N LYS A 512 -21.14 -1.27 -1.30
CA LYS A 512 -22.06 -0.74 -2.32
C LYS A 512 -22.18 0.79 -2.26
N ASN A 513 -22.30 1.34 -1.06
CA ASN A 513 -22.41 2.78 -0.84
C ASN A 513 -21.10 3.54 -1.18
N GLN A 514 -19.95 2.85 -1.17
CA GLN A 514 -18.66 3.42 -1.52
C GLN A 514 -18.36 3.40 -3.02
N LEU A 515 -19.03 2.57 -3.82
CA LEU A 515 -18.79 2.45 -5.27
C LEU A 515 -18.85 3.79 -6.02
N PRO A 516 -19.81 4.72 -5.76
CA PRO A 516 -19.81 6.03 -6.41
C PRO A 516 -18.56 6.85 -6.08
N HIS A 517 -18.08 6.81 -4.83
CA HIS A 517 -16.86 7.51 -4.40
C HIS A 517 -15.63 6.94 -5.11
N LEU A 518 -15.49 5.61 -5.12
CA LEU A 518 -14.42 4.92 -5.84
C LEU A 518 -14.43 5.26 -7.34
N ARG A 519 -15.61 5.38 -7.94
CA ARG A 519 -15.74 5.76 -9.35
C ARG A 519 -15.34 7.22 -9.59
N ASP A 520 -15.89 8.15 -8.82
CA ASP A 520 -15.80 9.56 -9.16
C ASP A 520 -14.57 10.23 -8.57
N LYS A 521 -14.25 9.98 -7.30
CA LYS A 521 -13.09 10.56 -6.63
C LYS A 521 -11.81 9.78 -6.91
N VAL A 522 -11.82 8.45 -6.74
CA VAL A 522 -10.60 7.66 -6.93
C VAL A 522 -10.29 7.45 -8.41
N TRP A 523 -11.17 6.79 -9.17
CA TRP A 523 -10.88 6.44 -10.56
C TRP A 523 -10.83 7.66 -11.51
N LYS A 524 -11.85 8.53 -11.48
CA LYS A 524 -11.96 9.63 -12.45
C LYS A 524 -11.19 10.89 -12.09
N GLU A 525 -10.92 11.16 -10.82
CA GLU A 525 -10.23 12.38 -10.39
C GLU A 525 -8.77 12.11 -10.05
N ILE A 526 -8.49 11.33 -9.00
CA ILE A 526 -7.12 11.02 -8.56
C ILE A 526 -6.35 10.26 -9.64
N LEU A 527 -6.96 9.21 -10.20
CA LEU A 527 -6.38 8.36 -11.24
C LEU A 527 -6.73 8.82 -12.66
N SER A 528 -7.12 10.09 -12.82
CA SER A 528 -7.57 10.67 -14.08
C SER A 528 -6.70 10.32 -15.30
N PRO A 529 -5.35 10.34 -15.24
CA PRO A 529 -4.52 10.03 -16.41
C PRO A 529 -4.65 8.58 -16.89
N LEU A 530 -4.91 7.65 -15.97
CA LEU A 530 -5.14 6.23 -16.31
C LEU A 530 -6.58 6.01 -16.76
N SER A 531 -7.53 6.72 -16.14
CA SER A 531 -8.94 6.62 -16.50
C SER A 531 -9.24 7.11 -17.92
N SER A 532 -8.48 8.10 -18.43
CA SER A 532 -8.66 8.60 -19.79
C SER A 532 -8.38 7.52 -20.85
N LEU A 533 -7.46 6.59 -20.56
CA LEU A 533 -7.14 5.47 -21.46
C LEU A 533 -8.32 4.51 -21.70
N THR A 534 -9.25 4.41 -20.73
CA THR A 534 -10.42 3.51 -20.84
C THR A 534 -11.51 4.03 -21.76
N GLN A 535 -11.49 5.30 -22.15
CA GLN A 535 -12.52 5.87 -23.02
C GLN A 535 -12.34 5.49 -24.50
N HIS A 536 -11.18 4.94 -24.88
CA HIS A 536 -10.87 4.55 -26.27
C HIS A 536 -11.14 3.07 -26.60
N SER A 537 -11.38 2.22 -25.60
CA SER A 537 -11.63 0.78 -25.80
C SER A 537 -13.11 0.41 -25.97
N ALA A 538 -14.05 1.32 -25.68
CA ALA A 538 -15.49 1.10 -25.87
C ALA A 538 -15.99 1.36 -27.30
N SER A 539 -15.09 1.74 -28.22
CA SER A 539 -15.41 2.17 -29.58
C SER A 539 -14.87 1.28 -30.70
N ASN A 540 -14.35 0.08 -30.39
CA ASN A 540 -13.91 -0.91 -31.39
C ASN A 540 -14.62 -2.25 -31.25
#